data_AF-A0A2V8SUM7-F1
#
_entry.id   AF-A0A2V8SUM7-F1
#
_cell.length_a   1.000
_cell.length_b   1.000
_cell.length_c   1.000
_cell.angle_alpha   90.00
_cell.angle_beta   90.00
_cell.angle_gamma   90.00
#
_symmetry.space_group_name_H-M   'P 1'
#
loop_
_entity.id
_entity.type
_entity.pdbx_description
1 polymer ?
#
loop_
_entity_poly.entity_id
_entity_poly.type
_entity_poly.pdbx_seq_one_letter_code
_entity_poly.pdbx_strand_id
1 'polypeptide(L)'
;MTARVTTTSTAVEADPAARLGITQQIAAFIEVLLLGLWLGSMMFFSFAVAPSAFAVLPTRELAGMLVTSTISKVGVLGLVIGPLLILIKAGSWNVTHSSKRVRILQLLLIVVMIAAAALSRFWISPALVSLRAAMGGHIDDVPATDPLRIQFNDLHQYSVGLMSAAMISGLLVLFLTVRSWLKR
;
A
#
# COMPACT_ATOMS: atom_id res chain seq x y z
N MET A 1 36.29 -62.12 5.99
CA MET A 1 34.91 -61.87 6.43
C MET A 1 34.81 -60.40 6.82
N THR A 2 34.62 -59.53 5.83
CA THR A 2 34.63 -58.07 5.96
C THR A 2 33.19 -57.59 5.96
N ALA A 3 32.67 -57.24 7.15
CA ALA A 3 31.34 -56.67 7.29
C ALA A 3 31.36 -55.21 6.78
N ARG A 4 30.66 -54.97 5.67
CA ARG A 4 30.43 -53.63 5.12
C ARG A 4 29.41 -52.92 6.00
N VAL A 5 29.85 -51.92 6.76
CA VAL A 5 28.96 -51.01 7.48
C VAL A 5 28.29 -50.10 6.46
N THR A 6 27.03 -50.39 6.16
CA THR A 6 26.18 -49.54 5.32
C THR A 6 25.76 -48.34 6.17
N THR A 7 26.49 -47.23 6.07
CA THR A 7 26.01 -45.95 6.60
C THR A 7 24.88 -45.48 5.69
N THR A 8 23.63 -45.84 6.03
CA THR A 8 22.46 -45.12 5.54
C THR A 8 22.56 -43.70 6.06
N SER A 9 23.09 -42.81 5.22
CA SER A 9 23.03 -41.37 5.41
C SER A 9 21.56 -40.99 5.53
N THR A 10 21.11 -40.80 6.76
CA THR A 10 19.87 -40.09 7.04
C THR A 10 20.10 -38.66 6.56
N ALA A 11 19.80 -38.41 5.29
CA ALA A 11 19.42 -37.07 4.88
C ALA A 11 18.36 -36.65 5.90
N VAL A 12 18.73 -35.73 6.79
CA VAL A 12 17.88 -35.23 7.86
C VAL A 12 16.68 -34.59 7.16
N GLU A 13 15.63 -35.39 7.00
CA GLU A 13 14.40 -34.96 6.38
C GLU A 13 13.75 -34.01 7.38
N ALA A 14 14.05 -32.72 7.25
CA ALA A 14 13.64 -31.71 8.21
C ALA A 14 12.14 -31.85 8.49
N ASP A 15 11.79 -31.98 9.78
CA ASP A 15 10.43 -32.16 10.30
C ASP A 15 9.43 -31.25 9.57
N PRO A 16 8.34 -31.80 8.98
CA PRO A 16 7.28 -31.01 8.36
C PRO A 16 6.78 -29.85 9.21
N ALA A 17 6.73 -30.00 10.54
CA ALA A 17 6.34 -28.93 11.45
C ALA A 17 7.37 -27.78 11.47
N ALA A 18 8.66 -28.08 11.43
CA ALA A 18 9.74 -27.09 11.34
C ALA A 18 9.70 -26.34 10.00
N ARG A 19 9.43 -27.05 8.89
CA ARG A 19 9.27 -26.42 7.55
C ARG A 19 8.07 -25.47 7.50
N LEU A 20 6.95 -25.86 8.11
CA LEU A 20 5.77 -25.00 8.24
C LEU A 20 6.06 -23.74 9.06
N GLY A 21 6.81 -23.87 10.16
CA GLY A 21 7.24 -22.74 10.98
C GLY A 21 8.09 -21.72 10.21
N ILE A 22 9.11 -22.18 9.48
CA ILE A 22 9.99 -21.32 8.65
C ILE A 22 9.18 -20.60 7.57
N THR A 23 8.29 -21.32 6.87
CA THR A 23 7.46 -20.74 5.80
C THR A 23 6.57 -19.61 6.34
N GLN A 24 6.01 -19.76 7.53
CA GLN A 24 5.21 -18.72 8.16
C GLN A 24 6.01 -17.48 8.55
N GLN A 25 7.24 -17.66 9.04
CA GLN A 25 8.13 -16.54 9.38
C GLN A 25 8.50 -15.74 8.13
N ILE A 26 8.85 -16.44 7.05
CA ILE A 26 9.15 -15.82 5.75
C ILE A 26 7.92 -15.07 5.23
N ALA A 27 6.74 -15.68 5.27
CA ALA A 27 5.50 -15.02 4.84
C ALA A 27 5.21 -13.74 5.64
N ALA A 28 5.35 -13.79 6.97
CA ALA A 28 5.16 -12.62 7.83
C ALA A 28 6.19 -11.51 7.53
N PHE A 29 7.45 -11.88 7.32
CA PHE A 29 8.51 -10.95 6.92
C PHE A 29 8.17 -10.27 5.58
N ILE A 30 7.76 -11.04 4.57
CA ILE A 30 7.37 -10.52 3.26
C ILE A 30 6.14 -9.61 3.38
N GLU A 31 5.13 -9.98 4.18
CA GLU A 31 3.97 -9.10 4.42
C GLU A 31 4.39 -7.74 4.96
N VAL A 32 5.23 -7.73 6.01
CA VAL A 32 5.72 -6.50 6.65
C VAL A 32 6.58 -5.69 5.68
N LEU A 33 7.46 -6.36 4.92
CA LEU A 33 8.33 -5.71 3.95
C LEU A 33 7.53 -5.02 2.84
N LEU A 34 6.58 -5.74 2.21
CA LEU A 34 5.75 -5.20 1.14
C LEU A 34 4.88 -4.05 1.66
N LEU A 35 4.19 -4.26 2.78
CA LEU A 35 3.33 -3.24 3.36
C LEU A 35 4.12 -2.01 3.82
N GLY A 36 5.27 -2.22 4.44
CA GLY A 36 6.18 -1.16 4.87
C GLY A 36 6.73 -0.36 3.68
N LEU A 37 7.09 -1.03 2.58
CA LEU A 37 7.55 -0.37 1.36
C LEU A 37 6.48 0.57 0.79
N TRP A 38 5.23 0.08 0.64
CA TRP A 38 4.14 0.91 0.15
C TRP A 38 3.80 2.05 1.12
N LEU A 39 3.59 1.72 2.40
CA LEU A 39 3.17 2.69 3.42
C LEU A 39 4.24 3.78 3.62
N GLY A 40 5.52 3.39 3.70
CA GLY A 40 6.64 4.33 3.81
C GLY A 40 6.75 5.23 2.59
N SER A 41 6.59 4.69 1.39
CA SER A 41 6.57 5.48 0.15
C SER A 41 5.41 6.49 0.15
N MET A 42 4.21 6.07 0.58
CA MET A 42 3.05 6.94 0.65
C MET A 42 3.21 8.03 1.73
N MET A 43 3.75 7.70 2.91
CA MET A 43 4.03 8.67 3.96
C MET A 43 5.07 9.70 3.51
N PHE A 44 6.17 9.26 2.91
CA PHE A 44 7.18 10.16 2.38
C PHE A 44 6.62 11.06 1.27
N PHE A 45 5.80 10.50 0.37
CA PHE A 45 5.10 11.29 -0.63
C PHE A 45 4.21 12.37 0.01
N SER A 46 3.33 11.98 0.94
CA SER A 46 2.31 12.86 1.52
C SER A 46 2.90 13.95 2.42
N PHE A 47 3.93 13.63 3.21
CA PHE A 47 4.46 14.54 4.23
C PHE A 47 5.75 15.26 3.81
N ALA A 48 6.47 14.76 2.80
CA ALA A 48 7.69 15.40 2.32
C ALA A 48 7.55 15.85 0.87
N VAL A 49 7.27 14.94 -0.07
CA VAL A 49 7.34 15.27 -1.50
C VAL A 49 6.28 16.28 -1.91
N ALA A 50 5.00 16.06 -1.58
CA ALA A 50 3.93 16.97 -1.98
C ALA A 50 4.08 18.36 -1.35
N PRO A 51 4.30 18.52 -0.02
CA PRO A 51 4.57 19.83 0.57
C PRO A 51 5.78 20.53 -0.03
N SER A 52 6.89 19.80 -0.24
CA SER A 52 8.12 20.38 -0.81
C SER A 52 7.91 20.85 -2.25
N ALA A 53 7.16 20.10 -3.05
CA ALA A 53 6.84 20.48 -4.42
C ALA A 53 6.09 21.83 -4.47
N PHE A 54 5.08 22.01 -3.62
CA PHE A 54 4.32 23.26 -3.56
C PHE A 54 5.07 24.42 -2.89
N ALA A 55 6.11 24.14 -2.10
CA ALA A 55 6.92 25.17 -1.45
C ALA A 55 8.06 25.70 -2.34
N VAL A 56 8.65 24.85 -3.20
CA VAL A 56 9.88 25.17 -3.91
C VAL A 56 9.66 25.45 -5.40
N LEU A 57 8.63 24.86 -6.03
CA LEU A 57 8.42 25.03 -7.46
C LEU A 57 7.81 26.41 -7.79
N PRO A 58 8.18 27.02 -8.93
CA PRO A 58 7.77 28.38 -9.28
C PRO A 58 6.25 28.57 -9.43
N THR A 59 5.53 27.52 -9.81
CA THR A 59 4.08 27.57 -10.03
C THR A 59 3.38 26.36 -9.44
N ARG A 60 2.11 26.53 -9.01
CA ARG A 60 1.28 25.43 -8.53
C ARG A 60 0.98 24.39 -9.61
N GLU A 61 1.02 24.79 -10.88
CA GLU A 61 0.88 23.89 -12.01
C GLU A 61 2.05 22.88 -12.06
N LEU A 62 3.30 23.38 -12.03
CA LEU A 62 4.50 22.54 -12.01
C LEU A 62 4.49 21.59 -10.80
N ALA A 63 4.13 22.10 -9.62
CA ALA A 63 3.96 21.29 -8.42
C ALA A 63 2.89 20.21 -8.61
N GLY A 64 1.73 20.59 -9.16
CA GLY A 64 0.65 19.67 -9.47
C GLY A 64 1.06 18.56 -10.44
N MET A 65 1.88 18.85 -11.46
CA MET A 65 2.39 17.83 -12.39
C MET A 65 3.34 16.85 -11.70
N LEU A 66 4.27 17.35 -10.88
CA LEU A 66 5.19 16.51 -10.10
C LEU A 66 4.41 15.61 -9.13
N VAL A 67 3.44 16.18 -8.43
CA VAL A 67 2.58 15.46 -7.47
C VAL A 67 1.78 14.37 -8.19
N THR A 68 1.08 14.68 -9.29
CA THR A 68 0.31 13.70 -10.07
C THR A 68 1.21 12.58 -10.62
N SER A 69 2.40 12.92 -11.12
CA SER A 69 3.37 11.94 -11.63
C SER A 69 3.91 11.02 -10.54
N THR A 70 4.15 11.56 -9.34
CA THR A 70 4.73 10.81 -8.23
C THR A 70 3.67 9.93 -7.55
N ILE A 71 2.50 10.49 -7.23
CA ILE A 71 1.40 9.72 -6.61
C ILE A 71 0.94 8.58 -7.51
N SER A 72 0.98 8.77 -8.84
CA SER A 72 0.66 7.73 -9.82
C SER A 72 1.57 6.51 -9.67
N LYS A 73 2.89 6.70 -9.47
CA LYS A 73 3.85 5.60 -9.29
C LYS A 73 3.64 4.89 -7.95
N VAL A 74 3.47 5.66 -6.86
CA VAL A 74 3.18 5.10 -5.53
C VAL A 74 1.82 4.36 -5.52
N GLY A 75 0.84 4.87 -6.27
CA GLY A 75 -0.46 4.22 -6.48
C GLY A 75 -0.35 2.88 -7.19
N VAL A 76 0.46 2.78 -8.26
CA VAL A 76 0.74 1.50 -8.94
C VAL A 76 1.37 0.50 -7.97
N LEU A 77 2.32 0.95 -7.16
CA LEU A 77 2.92 0.10 -6.13
C LEU A 77 1.87 -0.47 -5.18
N GLY A 78 0.89 0.34 -4.76
CA GLY A 78 -0.23 -0.12 -3.93
C GLY A 78 -1.16 -1.12 -4.62
N LEU A 79 -1.43 -0.90 -5.91
CA LEU A 79 -2.23 -1.81 -6.74
C LEU A 79 -1.57 -3.15 -7.00
N VAL A 80 -0.24 -3.22 -6.95
CA VAL A 80 0.52 -4.48 -7.05
C VAL A 80 0.65 -5.14 -5.69
N ILE A 81 1.05 -4.39 -4.66
CA ILE A 81 1.31 -4.92 -3.33
C ILE A 81 0.03 -5.42 -2.64
N GLY A 82 -1.09 -4.72 -2.78
CA GLY A 82 -2.35 -5.12 -2.17
C GLY A 82 -2.80 -6.55 -2.54
N PRO A 83 -2.91 -6.89 -3.83
CA PRO A 83 -3.21 -8.25 -4.27
C PRO A 83 -2.20 -9.29 -3.76
N LEU A 84 -0.89 -8.98 -3.78
CA LEU A 84 0.12 -9.89 -3.22
C LEU A 84 -0.11 -10.17 -1.73
N LEU A 85 -0.46 -9.14 -0.94
CA LEU A 85 -0.81 -9.32 0.47
C LEU A 85 -2.06 -10.18 0.66
N ILE A 86 -3.07 -10.04 -0.20
CA ILE A 86 -4.26 -10.91 -0.18
C ILE A 86 -3.87 -12.37 -0.45
N LEU A 87 -3.02 -12.63 -1.45
CA LEU A 87 -2.57 -13.97 -1.79
C LEU A 87 -1.78 -14.61 -0.65
N ILE A 88 -0.87 -13.87 -0.01
CA ILE A 88 -0.10 -14.36 1.14
C ILE A 88 -1.04 -14.71 2.31
N LYS A 89 -2.05 -13.88 2.58
CA LYS A 89 -3.04 -14.14 3.64
C LYS A 89 -3.97 -15.31 3.33
N ALA A 90 -4.33 -15.51 2.07
CA ALA A 90 -5.11 -16.66 1.63
C ALA A 90 -4.31 -17.96 1.78
N GLY A 91 -3.03 -17.97 1.37
CA GLY A 91 -2.17 -19.14 1.46
C GLY A 91 -1.85 -19.58 2.91
N SER A 92 -1.90 -18.65 3.86
CA SER A 92 -1.65 -18.92 5.28
C SER A 92 -2.92 -19.11 6.12
N TRP A 93 -4.11 -19.12 5.50
CA TRP A 93 -5.40 -19.04 6.19
C TRP A 93 -5.65 -20.16 7.21
N ASN A 94 -5.28 -21.40 6.88
CA ASN A 94 -5.53 -22.57 7.72
C ASN A 94 -4.45 -22.83 8.77
N VAL A 95 -3.29 -22.20 8.65
CA VAL A 95 -2.10 -22.50 9.48
C VAL A 95 -1.83 -21.39 10.51
N THR A 96 -2.45 -20.23 10.34
CA THR A 96 -2.30 -19.09 11.26
C THR A 96 -3.21 -19.23 12.49
N HIS A 97 -2.65 -18.92 13.67
CA HIS A 97 -3.32 -18.98 14.97
C HIS A 97 -4.16 -17.72 15.28
N SER A 98 -4.24 -16.77 14.34
CA SER A 98 -5.04 -15.56 14.51
C SER A 98 -6.55 -15.86 14.44
N SER A 99 -7.32 -15.17 15.28
CA SER A 99 -8.80 -15.23 15.23
C SER A 99 -9.32 -14.88 13.82
N LYS A 100 -10.32 -15.62 13.36
CA LYS A 100 -11.01 -15.39 12.07
C LYS A 100 -11.43 -13.93 11.89
N ARG A 101 -11.89 -13.26 12.95
CA ARG A 101 -12.30 -11.84 12.92
C ARG A 101 -11.15 -10.91 12.56
N VAL A 102 -9.97 -11.13 13.13
CA VAL A 102 -8.77 -10.31 12.85
C VAL A 102 -8.33 -10.49 11.40
N ARG A 103 -8.38 -11.72 10.86
CA ARG A 103 -8.02 -11.99 9.47
C ARG A 103 -8.96 -11.32 8.48
N ILE A 104 -10.27 -11.39 8.74
CA ILE A 104 -11.28 -10.70 7.92
C ILE A 104 -11.04 -9.19 7.95
N LEU A 105 -10.79 -8.62 9.14
CA LEU A 105 -10.48 -7.20 9.27
C LEU A 105 -9.25 -6.80 8.45
N GLN A 106 -8.15 -7.57 8.52
CA GLN A 106 -6.96 -7.31 7.71
C GLN A 106 -7.27 -7.32 6.21
N LEU A 107 -8.04 -8.30 5.73
CA LEU A 107 -8.43 -8.38 4.32
C LEU A 107 -9.29 -7.18 3.90
N LEU A 108 -10.27 -6.79 4.71
CA LEU A 108 -11.11 -5.62 4.43
C LEU A 108 -10.26 -4.34 4.35
N LEU A 109 -9.33 -4.14 5.27
CA LEU A 109 -8.42 -2.99 5.26
C LEU A 109 -7.51 -2.98 4.02
N ILE A 110 -7.01 -4.14 3.58
CA ILE A 110 -6.23 -4.26 2.33
C ILE A 110 -7.12 -3.96 1.12
N VAL A 111 -8.37 -4.41 1.10
CA VAL A 111 -9.32 -4.08 0.02
C VAL A 111 -9.61 -2.58 -0.02
N VAL A 112 -9.81 -1.93 1.12
CA VAL A 112 -9.97 -0.47 1.20
C VAL A 112 -8.74 0.24 0.64
N MET A 113 -7.54 -0.21 1.00
CA MET A 113 -6.28 0.33 0.47
C MET A 113 -6.19 0.22 -1.06
N ILE A 114 -6.52 -0.94 -1.63
CA ILE A 114 -6.52 -1.18 -3.08
C ILE A 114 -7.58 -0.32 -3.77
N ALA A 115 -8.81 -0.30 -3.23
CA ALA A 115 -9.93 0.46 -3.79
C ALA A 115 -9.62 1.96 -3.80
N ALA A 116 -9.02 2.49 -2.73
CA ALA A 116 -8.56 3.87 -2.67
C ALA A 116 -7.49 4.18 -3.72
N ALA A 117 -6.49 3.31 -3.88
CA ALA A 117 -5.45 3.47 -4.91
C ALA A 117 -6.04 3.41 -6.33
N ALA A 118 -6.98 2.49 -6.59
CA ALA A 118 -7.65 2.34 -7.87
C ALA A 118 -8.51 3.56 -8.20
N LEU A 119 -9.37 3.97 -7.27
CA LEU A 119 -10.26 5.13 -7.44
C LEU A 119 -9.45 6.42 -7.64
N SER A 120 -8.38 6.61 -6.86
CA SER A 120 -7.47 7.74 -7.01
C SER A 120 -6.82 7.76 -8.39
N ARG A 121 -6.32 6.61 -8.88
CA ARG A 121 -5.61 6.50 -10.16
C ARG A 121 -6.52 6.65 -11.37
N PHE A 122 -7.66 5.96 -11.38
CA PHE A 122 -8.45 5.77 -12.59
C PHE A 122 -9.60 6.79 -12.72
N TRP A 123 -10.05 7.41 -11.63
CA TRP A 123 -11.13 8.40 -11.66
C TRP A 123 -10.70 9.78 -11.17
N ILE A 124 -10.14 9.87 -9.96
CA ILE A 124 -9.90 11.18 -9.32
C ILE A 124 -8.75 11.92 -10.00
N SER A 125 -7.61 11.26 -10.24
CA SER A 125 -6.44 11.92 -10.84
C SER A 125 -6.72 12.42 -12.26
N PRO A 126 -7.36 11.63 -13.17
CA PRO A 126 -7.77 12.13 -14.48
C PRO A 126 -8.73 13.31 -14.40
N ALA A 127 -9.70 13.28 -13.49
CA ALA A 127 -10.66 14.37 -13.30
C ALA A 127 -10.00 15.66 -12.76
N LEU A 128 -9.01 15.55 -11.86
CA LEU A 128 -8.23 16.71 -11.42
C LEU A 128 -7.40 17.30 -12.55
N VAL A 129 -6.81 16.46 -13.41
CA VAL A 129 -6.07 16.92 -14.58
C VAL A 129 -6.99 17.61 -15.59
N SER A 130 -8.17 17.05 -15.86
CA SER A 130 -9.13 17.66 -16.80
C SER A 130 -9.67 19.00 -16.30
N LEU A 131 -10.00 19.11 -15.01
CA LEU A 131 -10.44 20.37 -14.40
C LEU A 131 -9.35 21.43 -14.46
N ARG A 132 -8.09 21.06 -14.20
CA ARG A 132 -6.95 21.98 -14.34
C ARG A 132 -6.78 22.45 -15.79
N ALA A 133 -6.91 21.55 -16.75
CA ALA A 133 -6.81 21.90 -18.17
C ALA A 133 -7.95 22.83 -18.62
N ALA A 134 -9.18 22.61 -18.12
CA ALA A 134 -10.33 23.48 -18.39
C ALA A 134 -10.16 24.92 -17.86
N MET A 135 -9.35 25.07 -16.81
CA MET A 135 -8.95 26.37 -16.24
C MET A 135 -7.71 26.99 -16.91
N GLY A 136 -7.20 26.41 -18.01
CA GLY A 136 -6.02 26.93 -18.71
C GLY A 136 -4.69 26.61 -18.03
N GLY A 137 -4.64 25.62 -17.13
CA GLY A 137 -3.42 25.17 -16.44
C GLY A 137 -3.08 25.93 -15.17
N HIS A 138 -3.43 27.22 -15.11
CA HIS A 138 -3.00 28.17 -14.09
C HIS A 138 -4.12 28.43 -13.06
N ILE A 139 -4.22 27.55 -12.06
CA ILE A 139 -5.29 27.65 -11.04
C ILE A 139 -5.28 28.95 -10.22
N ASP A 140 -4.11 29.60 -10.13
CA ASP A 140 -3.94 30.83 -9.35
C ASP A 140 -4.59 32.04 -10.03
N ASP A 141 -4.72 32.01 -11.35
CA ASP A 141 -5.32 33.09 -12.16
C ASP A 141 -6.86 33.03 -12.18
N VAL A 142 -7.44 31.91 -11.74
CA VAL A 142 -8.89 31.67 -11.73
C VAL A 142 -9.48 32.16 -10.41
N PRO A 143 -10.54 33.00 -10.39
CA PRO A 143 -11.16 33.46 -9.14
C PRO A 143 -11.62 32.31 -8.23
N ALA A 144 -11.53 32.49 -6.91
CA ALA A 144 -11.94 31.47 -5.94
C ALA A 144 -13.45 31.13 -6.00
N THR A 145 -14.27 32.04 -6.53
CA THR A 145 -15.71 31.86 -6.75
C THR A 145 -16.04 31.15 -8.06
N ASP A 146 -15.03 30.88 -8.89
CA ASP A 146 -15.24 30.16 -10.15
C ASP A 146 -15.70 28.70 -9.87
N PRO A 147 -16.78 28.22 -10.51
CA PRO A 147 -17.29 26.88 -10.30
C PRO A 147 -16.27 25.76 -10.56
N LEU A 148 -15.38 25.92 -11.55
CA LEU A 148 -14.36 24.92 -11.87
C LEU A 148 -13.29 24.85 -10.79
N ARG A 149 -12.89 26.00 -10.22
CA ARG A 149 -11.92 26.06 -9.13
C ARG A 149 -12.49 25.44 -7.85
N ILE A 150 -13.77 25.69 -7.55
CA ILE A 150 -14.47 25.05 -6.42
C ILE A 150 -14.49 23.53 -6.62
N GLN A 151 -14.93 23.06 -7.78
CA GLN A 151 -15.01 21.63 -8.07
C GLN A 151 -13.63 20.93 -8.00
N PHE A 152 -12.58 21.58 -8.50
CA PHE A 152 -11.21 21.09 -8.38
C PHE A 152 -10.79 20.97 -6.91
N ASN A 153 -11.04 22.01 -6.11
CA ASN A 153 -10.66 22.02 -4.69
C ASN A 153 -11.39 20.93 -3.90
N ASP A 154 -12.69 20.79 -4.11
CA ASP A 154 -13.49 19.76 -3.44
C ASP A 154 -12.96 18.37 -3.81
N LEU A 155 -12.81 18.08 -5.09
CA LEU A 155 -12.29 16.80 -5.57
C LEU A 155 -10.86 16.54 -5.06
N HIS A 156 -10.03 17.58 -4.96
CA HIS A 156 -8.69 17.46 -4.40
C HIS A 156 -8.74 17.09 -2.92
N GLN A 157 -9.61 17.71 -2.11
CA GLN A 157 -9.78 17.34 -0.70
C GLN A 157 -10.32 15.91 -0.54
N TYR A 158 -11.27 15.49 -1.38
CA TYR A 158 -11.71 14.09 -1.43
C TYR A 158 -10.54 13.13 -1.72
N SER A 159 -9.66 13.48 -2.67
CA SER A 159 -8.45 12.72 -2.96
C SER A 159 -7.55 12.57 -1.73
N VAL A 160 -7.28 13.68 -1.04
CA VAL A 160 -6.45 13.68 0.19
C VAL A 160 -7.06 12.79 1.27
N GLY A 161 -8.37 12.89 1.50
CA GLY A 161 -9.09 12.04 2.45
C GLY A 161 -9.03 10.56 2.09
N LEU A 162 -9.23 10.24 0.81
CA LEU A 162 -9.17 8.87 0.30
C LEU A 162 -7.78 8.23 0.52
N MET A 163 -6.71 8.98 0.18
CA MET A 163 -5.34 8.50 0.37
C MET A 163 -4.98 8.38 1.86
N SER A 164 -5.49 9.28 2.70
CA SER A 164 -5.33 9.20 4.16
C SER A 164 -5.99 7.94 4.73
N ALA A 165 -7.20 7.61 4.27
CA ALA A 165 -7.89 6.38 4.67
C ALA A 165 -7.12 5.12 4.25
N ALA A 166 -6.50 5.13 3.06
CA ALA A 166 -5.63 4.05 2.60
C ALA A 166 -4.39 3.89 3.50
N MET A 167 -3.74 4.99 3.86
CA MET A 167 -2.57 4.99 4.75
C MET A 167 -2.92 4.48 6.16
N ILE A 168 -4.04 4.93 6.73
CA ILE A 168 -4.54 4.45 8.02
C ILE A 168 -4.82 2.95 7.94
N SER A 169 -5.45 2.50 6.86
CA SER A 169 -5.71 1.07 6.63
C SER A 169 -4.43 0.26 6.58
N GLY A 170 -3.41 0.74 5.85
CA GLY A 170 -2.09 0.12 5.80
C GLY A 170 -1.41 0.05 7.17
N LEU A 171 -1.47 1.14 7.95
CA LEU A 171 -0.92 1.18 9.30
C LEU A 171 -1.60 0.17 10.24
N LEU A 172 -2.94 0.08 10.18
CA LEU A 172 -3.70 -0.89 10.97
C LEU A 172 -3.38 -2.33 10.57
N VAL A 173 -3.24 -2.62 9.27
CA VAL A 173 -2.83 -3.96 8.81
C VAL A 173 -1.44 -4.30 9.33
N LEU A 174 -0.50 -3.36 9.27
CA LEU A 174 0.87 -3.55 9.75
C LEU A 174 0.88 -3.86 11.25
N PHE A 175 0.17 -3.06 12.04
CA PHE A 175 0.02 -3.28 13.48
C PHE A 175 -0.58 -4.67 13.78
N LEU A 176 -1.64 -5.06 13.08
CA LEU A 176 -2.28 -6.36 13.29
C LEU A 176 -1.37 -7.52 12.90
N THR A 177 -0.62 -7.41 11.80
CA THR A 177 0.36 -8.42 11.37
C THR A 177 1.45 -8.59 12.43
N VAL A 178 2.10 -7.51 12.86
CA VAL A 178 3.15 -7.57 13.90
C VAL A 178 2.60 -8.11 15.22
N ARG A 179 1.44 -7.63 15.67
CA ARG A 179 0.79 -8.09 16.91
C ARG A 179 0.48 -9.59 16.87
N SER A 180 0.02 -10.09 15.73
CA SER A 180 -0.27 -11.51 15.55
C SER A 180 0.97 -12.40 15.55
N TRP A 181 2.14 -11.83 15.26
CA TRP A 181 3.42 -12.53 15.33
C TRP A 181 3.95 -12.56 16.77
N LEU A 182 3.89 -11.43 17.49
CA LEU A 182 4.33 -11.34 18.89
C LEU A 182 3.52 -12.19 19.88
N LYS A 183 2.32 -12.63 19.50
CA LYS A 183 1.47 -13.54 20.31
C LYS A 183 1.75 -15.03 20.06
N ARG A 184 2.67 -15.36 19.16
CA ARG A 184 3.13 -16.73 18.91
C ARG A 184 4.30 -17.05 19.82
#